data_AF-A0A9D9Y4X6-F1
#
_entry.id   AF-A0A9D9Y4X6-F1
#
_cell.length_a   1.000
_cell.length_b   1.000
_cell.length_c   1.000
_cell.angle_alpha   90.00
_cell.angle_beta   90.00
_cell.angle_gamma   90.00
#
_symmetry.space_group_name_H-M   'P 1'
#
loop_
_entity.id
_entity.type
_entity.pdbx_description
1 polymer ?
#
loop_
_entity_poly.entity_id
_entity_poly.type
_entity_poly.pdbx_seq_one_letter_code
_entity_poly.pdbx_strand_id
1 'polypeptide(L)'
;MDRIKHTGPKLWTNLHESVISMTSDLITSGNARVGTILEKYNETAEDIALLLSETLHSQKKIRPCGGKWSITPVAFEKTAIIETDHLNLRWTPASSETNPTFIQDPKNLLFAQCGAKIKSLSIYLRDRKKSLKASGASNGQTIAGAISCGTHGSAIDFGSIHDSVVGLNIIVNKNKNYYIQRASRPLMNETFAASIKAKLINDDDLFNAAVVSMGCFGFIHGVMLETEDWFMLKNYTKNITLQDAELLMNTLQFDAVNLPTGAESGQRPYHFKLLINPFNPTKNPKAEILYKKPGPDKYIRPALNDESTYPKDALGFIAKITQNIPGSDRLTINLLESSIFPKDIDGAEALLYDTFSDTSLHGKTFACAIGIPLDKTHQTLTSLLKLIDNHGSIPAIFALRFIKKSNALMAFSRFEHTCVFEIDGVRNQKMTDYIKKIPAILRQNNIPFTFHWGKDNPADQAMIAEMYGSDLQLWINQKSKIMNSPEAAMFSSDYTDHLGLGDWTPEYEEYV
;
A
#
# COMPACT_ATOMS: atom_id res chain seq x y z
N MET A 1 9.81 -2.58 31.98
CA MET A 1 9.24 -2.44 30.63
C MET A 1 8.29 -3.60 30.35
N ASP A 2 7.09 -3.61 30.95
CA ASP A 2 6.15 -4.74 30.76
C ASP A 2 5.50 -4.78 29.35
N ARG A 3 5.68 -3.70 28.57
CA ARG A 3 5.10 -3.47 27.24
C ARG A 3 5.98 -3.88 26.07
N ILE A 4 7.30 -3.96 26.28
CA ILE A 4 8.27 -4.45 25.28
C ILE A 4 8.75 -5.82 25.76
N LYS A 5 8.54 -6.86 24.97
CA LYS A 5 8.95 -8.23 25.32
C LYS A 5 9.78 -8.84 24.21
N HIS A 6 11.02 -9.13 24.55
CA HIS A 6 11.95 -9.89 23.71
C HIS A 6 11.63 -11.38 23.83
N THR A 7 11.46 -12.06 22.70
CA THR A 7 11.21 -13.50 22.65
C THR A 7 12.40 -14.29 22.08
N GLY A 8 13.44 -13.57 21.66
CA GLY A 8 14.66 -14.14 21.10
C GLY A 8 14.54 -14.44 19.59
N PRO A 9 15.62 -14.94 18.99
CA PRO A 9 15.62 -15.38 17.59
C PRO A 9 14.51 -16.39 17.31
N LYS A 10 13.74 -16.18 16.24
CA LYS A 10 12.65 -17.08 15.86
C LYS A 10 12.58 -17.25 14.35
N LEU A 11 12.19 -18.45 13.91
CA LEU A 11 11.78 -18.66 12.53
C LEU A 11 10.49 -17.90 12.30
N TRP A 12 10.54 -16.90 11.44
CA TRP A 12 9.43 -16.00 11.16
C TRP A 12 8.96 -16.17 9.72
N THR A 13 7.64 -16.09 9.51
CA THR A 13 6.99 -16.17 8.20
C THR A 13 5.95 -15.07 8.05
N ASN A 14 5.83 -14.53 6.83
CA ASN A 14 4.79 -13.56 6.50
C ASN A 14 3.44 -14.26 6.24
N LEU A 15 2.36 -13.47 6.14
CA LEU A 15 1.00 -13.99 5.96
C LEU A 15 0.85 -14.83 4.68
N HIS A 16 1.61 -14.50 3.63
CA HIS A 16 1.58 -15.16 2.33
C HIS A 16 2.65 -16.26 2.16
N GLU A 17 3.40 -16.59 3.23
CA GLU A 17 4.44 -17.63 3.21
C GLU A 17 5.48 -17.45 2.07
N SER A 18 5.65 -16.23 1.59
CA SER A 18 6.58 -15.87 0.52
C SER A 18 7.96 -15.53 1.06
N VAL A 19 8.06 -15.18 2.34
CA VAL A 19 9.30 -14.85 3.04
C VAL A 19 9.35 -15.66 4.33
N ILE A 20 10.37 -16.50 4.45
CA ILE A 20 10.69 -17.29 5.64
C ILE A 20 12.15 -17.04 5.98
N SER A 21 12.43 -16.52 7.17
CA SER A 21 13.80 -16.24 7.61
C SER A 21 13.91 -16.25 9.14
N MET A 22 15.13 -16.41 9.65
CA MET A 22 15.42 -16.28 11.08
C MET A 22 15.55 -14.80 11.44
N THR A 23 14.84 -14.37 12.48
CA THR A 23 15.04 -13.04 13.08
C THR A 23 16.23 -13.06 14.04
N SER A 24 16.91 -11.93 14.22
CA SER A 24 17.90 -11.81 15.30
C SER A 24 17.22 -11.66 16.67
N ASP A 25 15.99 -11.15 16.67
CA ASP A 25 15.10 -11.10 17.82
C ASP A 25 13.66 -10.89 17.33
N LEU A 26 12.68 -11.42 18.06
CA LEU A 26 11.28 -11.10 17.87
C LEU A 26 10.76 -10.39 19.12
N ILE A 27 10.37 -9.14 18.93
CA ILE A 27 9.95 -8.22 19.97
C ILE A 27 8.46 -7.97 19.79
N THR A 28 7.70 -8.15 20.86
CA THR A 28 6.29 -7.73 20.89
C THR A 28 6.17 -6.41 21.63
N SER A 29 5.36 -5.51 21.09
CA SER A 29 5.06 -4.22 21.71
C SER A 29 3.57 -4.10 22.03
N GLY A 30 3.22 -3.32 23.04
CA GLY A 30 1.84 -3.06 23.42
C GLY A 30 1.66 -1.72 24.10
N ASN A 31 0.44 -1.19 24.04
CA ASN A 31 0.10 0.04 24.75
C ASN A 31 -0.02 -0.18 26.26
N ALA A 32 0.14 0.90 27.03
CA ALA A 32 -0.18 0.89 28.45
C ALA A 32 -1.66 0.56 28.71
N ARG A 33 -1.93 -0.15 29.82
CA ARG A 33 -3.29 -0.64 30.15
C ARG A 33 -4.16 0.45 30.78
N VAL A 34 -3.57 1.30 31.61
CA VAL A 34 -4.23 2.38 32.35
C VAL A 34 -3.85 3.76 31.79
N GLY A 35 -4.60 4.80 32.16
CA GLY A 35 -4.41 6.16 31.66
C GLY A 35 -5.29 6.53 30.47
N THR A 36 -5.26 7.82 30.13
CA THR A 36 -5.86 8.41 28.93
C THR A 36 -5.20 7.89 27.66
N ILE A 37 -5.84 8.08 26.50
CA ILE A 37 -5.27 7.68 25.20
C ILE A 37 -3.90 8.35 24.98
N LEU A 38 -3.77 9.63 25.35
CA LEU A 38 -2.54 10.40 25.15
C LEU A 38 -1.41 9.95 26.08
N GLU A 39 -1.71 9.68 27.36
CA GLU A 39 -0.73 9.12 28.30
C GLU A 39 -0.22 7.76 27.82
N LYS A 40 -1.13 6.87 27.39
CA LYS A 40 -0.78 5.56 26.83
C LYS A 40 0.11 5.69 25.59
N TYR A 41 -0.19 6.63 24.71
CA TYR A 41 0.60 6.91 23.52
C TYR A 41 2.01 7.35 23.90
N ASN A 42 2.14 8.31 24.81
CA ASN A 42 3.43 8.86 25.23
C ASN A 42 4.30 7.86 26.01
N GLU A 43 3.72 7.04 26.88
CA GLU A 43 4.46 5.97 27.57
C GLU A 43 4.97 4.91 26.58
N THR A 44 4.16 4.59 25.56
CA THR A 44 4.57 3.66 24.51
C THR A 44 5.67 4.26 23.65
N ALA A 45 5.57 5.53 23.29
CA ALA A 45 6.61 6.24 22.55
C ALA A 45 7.95 6.22 23.30
N GLU A 46 7.94 6.42 24.62
CA GLU A 46 9.14 6.36 25.47
C GLU A 46 9.79 4.96 25.46
N ASP A 47 9.00 3.91 25.65
CA ASP A 47 9.49 2.52 25.58
C ASP A 47 10.09 2.18 24.22
N ILE A 48 9.45 2.60 23.12
CA ILE A 48 9.96 2.42 21.76
C ILE A 48 11.27 3.18 21.58
N ALA A 49 11.34 4.44 22.03
CA ALA A 49 12.54 5.26 21.90
C ALA A 49 13.73 4.69 22.69
N LEU A 50 13.48 4.10 23.87
CA LEU A 50 14.47 3.37 24.66
C LEU A 50 14.96 2.11 23.91
N LEU A 51 14.04 1.27 23.42
CA LEU A 51 14.38 0.08 22.64
C LEU A 51 15.24 0.42 21.41
N LEU A 52 14.89 1.46 20.68
CA LEU A 52 15.65 1.92 19.52
C LEU A 52 17.05 2.39 19.93
N SER A 53 17.18 3.10 21.06
CA SER A 53 18.48 3.54 21.57
C SER A 53 19.38 2.38 22.00
N GLU A 54 18.81 1.35 22.63
CA GLU A 54 19.52 0.12 23.01
C GLU A 54 19.96 -0.69 21.78
N THR A 55 19.09 -0.75 20.76
CA THR A 55 19.39 -1.39 19.48
C THR A 55 20.55 -0.68 18.77
N LEU A 56 20.51 0.66 18.73
CA LEU A 56 21.55 1.50 18.16
C LEU A 56 22.88 1.32 18.90
N HIS A 57 22.87 1.34 20.23
CA HIS A 57 24.07 1.12 21.04
C HIS A 57 24.68 -0.27 20.81
N SER A 58 23.83 -1.27 20.59
CA SER A 58 24.25 -2.64 20.27
C SER A 58 24.66 -2.84 18.81
N GLN A 59 24.63 -1.78 17.98
CA GLN A 59 24.91 -1.84 16.54
C GLN A 59 24.07 -2.89 15.79
N LYS A 60 22.83 -3.10 16.24
CA LYS A 60 21.88 -4.03 15.63
C LYS A 60 20.93 -3.32 14.69
N LYS A 61 20.32 -4.08 13.78
CA LYS A 61 19.25 -3.60 12.90
C LYS A 61 17.88 -4.00 13.47
N ILE A 62 16.87 -3.16 13.30
CA ILE A 62 15.48 -3.42 13.73
C ILE A 62 14.48 -2.94 12.68
N ARG A 63 13.43 -3.74 12.46
CA ARG A 63 12.38 -3.46 11.48
C ARG A 63 11.00 -3.53 12.14
N PRO A 64 10.14 -2.51 11.98
CA PRO A 64 8.75 -2.61 12.41
C PRO A 64 7.97 -3.55 11.50
N CYS A 65 7.12 -4.36 12.10
CA CYS A 65 6.29 -5.33 11.41
C CYS A 65 4.83 -5.23 11.90
N GLY A 66 3.95 -4.82 11.00
CA GLY A 66 2.50 -4.83 11.23
C GLY A 66 1.85 -6.12 10.73
N GLY A 67 0.80 -5.98 9.93
CA GLY A 67 -0.07 -7.10 9.53
C GLY A 67 0.55 -8.20 8.65
N LYS A 68 1.87 -8.18 8.41
CA LYS A 68 2.62 -9.24 7.71
C LYS A 68 2.20 -9.51 6.26
N TRP A 69 1.58 -8.52 5.61
CA TRP A 69 1.03 -8.62 4.25
C TRP A 69 2.04 -8.42 3.12
N SER A 70 3.20 -7.82 3.38
CA SER A 70 4.17 -7.62 2.28
C SER A 70 4.63 -8.98 1.77
N ILE A 71 4.63 -9.14 0.46
CA ILE A 71 5.12 -10.35 -0.21
C ILE A 71 6.65 -10.28 -0.38
N THR A 72 7.22 -9.07 -0.36
CA THR A 72 8.66 -8.81 -0.40
C THR A 72 9.28 -8.88 1.00
N PRO A 73 10.60 -9.12 1.09
CA PRO A 73 11.36 -9.08 2.35
C PRO A 73 11.62 -7.64 2.86
N VAL A 74 10.82 -6.64 2.46
CA VAL A 74 11.00 -5.22 2.86
C VAL A 74 11.05 -4.99 4.37
N ALA A 75 10.34 -5.80 5.15
CA ALA A 75 10.40 -5.77 6.61
C ALA A 75 11.31 -6.86 7.21
N PHE A 76 11.93 -7.72 6.38
CA PHE A 76 12.49 -8.99 6.81
C PHE A 76 13.81 -9.33 6.11
N GLU A 77 14.94 -9.21 6.82
CA GLU A 77 16.10 -10.09 6.60
C GLU A 77 17.08 -9.99 7.78
N LYS A 78 17.22 -11.05 8.60
CA LYS A 78 18.20 -11.17 9.70
C LYS A 78 18.25 -10.00 10.71
N THR A 79 17.21 -9.17 10.78
CA THR A 79 17.08 -8.07 11.73
C THR A 79 16.29 -8.47 12.97
N ALA A 80 16.30 -7.62 14.00
CA ALA A 80 15.28 -7.67 15.03
C ALA A 80 13.95 -7.23 14.42
N ILE A 81 12.85 -7.81 14.88
CA ILE A 81 11.51 -7.45 14.43
C ILE A 81 10.73 -6.96 15.62
N ILE A 82 10.10 -5.79 15.50
CA ILE A 82 9.11 -5.32 16.46
C ILE A 82 7.71 -5.43 15.88
N GLU A 83 6.89 -6.30 16.46
CA GLU A 83 5.49 -6.46 16.09
C GLU A 83 4.67 -5.29 16.63
N THR A 84 3.93 -4.63 15.74
CA THR A 84 3.18 -3.41 16.05
C THR A 84 1.67 -3.63 16.10
N ASP A 85 1.15 -4.85 15.88
CA ASP A 85 -0.30 -5.11 15.77
C ASP A 85 -1.13 -4.65 16.99
N HIS A 86 -0.52 -4.57 18.18
CA HIS A 86 -1.17 -4.09 19.41
C HIS A 86 -1.06 -2.57 19.63
N LEU A 87 -0.35 -1.86 18.75
CA LEU A 87 -0.18 -0.41 18.75
C LEU A 87 -1.29 0.25 17.91
N ASN A 88 -2.51 0.29 18.43
CA ASN A 88 -3.72 0.65 17.68
C ASN A 88 -4.57 1.80 18.28
N LEU A 89 -3.96 2.66 19.10
CA LEU A 89 -4.61 3.88 19.61
C LEU A 89 -5.00 4.81 18.46
N ARG A 90 -6.09 5.56 18.63
CA ARG A 90 -6.58 6.52 17.64
C ARG A 90 -7.51 7.55 18.24
N TRP A 91 -7.44 8.79 17.76
CA TRP A 91 -8.29 9.89 18.20
C TRP A 91 -8.39 10.99 17.14
N THR A 92 -9.37 11.86 17.31
CA THR A 92 -9.51 13.09 16.53
C THR A 92 -8.84 14.22 17.30
N PRO A 93 -7.93 15.00 16.68
CA PRO A 93 -7.34 16.18 17.32
C PRO A 93 -8.38 17.22 17.71
N ALA A 94 -8.11 17.98 18.77
CA ALA A 94 -8.95 19.11 19.15
C ALA A 94 -8.75 20.30 18.19
N SER A 95 -9.76 21.17 18.06
CA SER A 95 -9.64 22.40 17.25
C SER A 95 -8.51 23.33 17.74
N SER A 96 -8.18 23.28 19.02
CA SER A 96 -7.05 24.04 19.59
C SER A 96 -5.68 23.50 19.19
N GLU A 97 -5.62 22.26 18.69
CA GLU A 97 -4.41 21.58 18.23
C GLU A 97 -4.16 21.80 16.72
N THR A 98 -5.17 22.21 15.96
CA THR A 98 -5.05 22.49 14.53
C THR A 98 -4.37 23.83 14.25
N ASN A 99 -3.67 23.92 13.12
CA ASN A 99 -3.10 25.17 12.63
C ASN A 99 -4.25 26.16 12.30
N PRO A 100 -4.15 27.45 12.66
CA PRO A 100 -5.19 28.45 12.34
C PRO A 100 -5.55 28.56 10.86
N THR A 101 -4.64 28.19 9.94
CA THR A 101 -4.92 28.18 8.49
C THR A 101 -5.75 26.97 8.04
N PHE A 102 -5.89 25.95 8.89
CA PHE A 102 -6.77 24.81 8.65
C PHE A 102 -8.21 25.18 9.03
N ILE A 103 -8.98 25.62 8.04
CA ILE A 103 -10.36 26.09 8.21
C ILE A 103 -11.43 25.00 8.08
N GLN A 104 -11.03 23.75 7.86
CA GLN A 104 -11.96 22.62 7.75
C GLN A 104 -12.30 22.04 9.13
N ASP A 105 -13.34 21.19 9.18
CA ASP A 105 -13.73 20.51 10.42
C ASP A 105 -12.61 19.55 10.88
N PRO A 106 -12.05 19.71 12.10
CA PRO A 106 -11.07 18.78 12.67
C PRO A 106 -11.56 17.32 12.72
N LYS A 107 -12.88 17.08 12.66
CA LYS A 107 -13.44 15.72 12.49
C LYS A 107 -13.05 15.03 11.18
N ASN A 108 -12.52 15.78 10.20
CA ASN A 108 -11.90 15.20 9.03
C ASN A 108 -10.51 14.64 9.34
N LEU A 109 -9.92 14.93 10.50
CA LEU A 109 -8.62 14.42 10.89
C LEU A 109 -8.77 13.22 11.84
N LEU A 110 -7.97 12.20 11.57
CA LEU A 110 -7.81 11.03 12.42
C LEU A 110 -6.33 10.79 12.65
N PHE A 111 -5.88 10.92 13.90
CA PHE A 111 -4.57 10.45 14.30
C PHE A 111 -4.66 9.00 14.74
N ALA A 112 -3.84 8.14 14.15
CA ALA A 112 -3.84 6.71 14.39
C ALA A 112 -2.41 6.20 14.63
N GLN A 113 -2.27 5.33 15.62
CA GLN A 113 -1.02 4.64 15.89
C GLN A 113 -0.71 3.61 14.78
N CYS A 114 0.57 3.34 14.56
CA CYS A 114 1.10 2.63 13.40
C CYS A 114 0.52 1.23 13.15
N GLY A 115 0.11 0.54 14.22
CA GLY A 115 -0.49 -0.80 14.20
C GLY A 115 -1.98 -0.83 13.94
N ALA A 116 -2.66 0.32 13.84
CA ALA A 116 -4.08 0.34 13.51
C ALA A 116 -4.31 -0.25 12.11
N LYS A 117 -5.11 -1.32 12.02
CA LYS A 117 -5.45 -1.97 10.74
C LYS A 117 -6.42 -1.11 9.94
N ILE A 118 -6.30 -1.09 8.61
CA ILE A 118 -7.20 -0.34 7.72
C ILE A 118 -8.67 -0.69 7.99
N LYS A 119 -8.98 -1.96 8.21
CA LYS A 119 -10.30 -2.43 8.67
C LYS A 119 -10.76 -1.73 9.95
N SER A 120 -9.91 -1.69 10.97
CA SER A 120 -10.25 -1.10 12.27
C SER A 120 -10.47 0.41 12.20
N LEU A 121 -9.70 1.10 11.34
CA LEU A 121 -9.86 2.52 11.06
C LEU A 121 -11.19 2.79 10.35
N SER A 122 -11.52 1.97 9.35
CA SER A 122 -12.77 2.11 8.60
C SER A 122 -14.01 1.93 9.50
N ILE A 123 -13.98 0.93 10.39
CA ILE A 123 -15.06 0.72 11.38
C ILE A 123 -15.18 1.92 12.31
N TYR A 124 -14.05 2.44 12.81
CA TYR A 124 -14.03 3.60 13.70
C TYR A 124 -14.58 4.88 13.04
N LEU A 125 -14.28 5.08 11.75
CA LEU A 125 -14.73 6.22 10.96
C LEU A 125 -16.22 6.11 10.60
N ARG A 126 -16.71 4.91 10.29
CA ARG A 126 -18.14 4.66 10.03
C ARG A 126 -19.02 5.17 11.18
N ASP A 127 -18.65 4.86 12.43
CA ASP A 127 -19.41 5.29 13.61
C ASP A 127 -19.41 6.82 13.81
N ARG A 128 -18.58 7.54 13.04
CA ARG A 128 -18.48 9.02 12.98
C ARG A 128 -19.02 9.61 11.68
N LYS A 129 -19.65 8.80 10.82
CA LYS A 129 -20.08 9.17 9.46
C LYS A 129 -18.94 9.71 8.59
N LYS A 130 -17.74 9.17 8.78
CA LYS A 130 -16.54 9.46 7.98
C LYS A 130 -16.07 8.22 7.23
N SER A 131 -15.23 8.41 6.22
CA SER A 131 -14.59 7.35 5.45
C SER A 131 -13.13 7.70 5.13
N LEU A 132 -12.31 6.67 4.96
CA LEU A 132 -11.06 6.80 4.22
C LEU A 132 -11.39 7.20 2.76
N LYS A 133 -10.45 7.86 2.10
CA LYS A 133 -10.61 8.34 0.71
C LYS A 133 -10.26 7.29 -0.34
N ALA A 134 -9.51 6.27 0.06
CA ALA A 134 -9.17 5.11 -0.76
C ALA A 134 -9.00 3.86 0.12
N SER A 135 -9.08 2.69 -0.51
CA SER A 135 -8.90 1.38 0.13
C SER A 135 -8.04 0.50 -0.77
N GLY A 136 -7.30 -0.43 -0.16
CA GLY A 136 -6.75 -1.57 -0.89
C GLY A 136 -7.83 -2.58 -1.26
N ALA A 137 -7.45 -3.61 -2.01
CA ALA A 137 -8.31 -4.78 -2.26
C ALA A 137 -8.49 -5.67 -1.00
N SER A 138 -7.68 -5.44 0.03
CA SER A 138 -7.78 -6.04 1.34
C SER A 138 -7.50 -4.98 2.40
N ASN A 139 -7.97 -5.22 3.62
CA ASN A 139 -7.94 -4.25 4.72
C ASN A 139 -7.24 -4.76 5.99
N GLY A 140 -6.49 -5.86 5.87
CA GLY A 140 -5.73 -6.44 6.97
C GLY A 140 -4.37 -5.78 7.26
N GLN A 141 -3.88 -4.91 6.36
CA GLN A 141 -2.64 -4.17 6.56
C GLN A 141 -2.80 -3.18 7.73
N THR A 142 -1.71 -2.95 8.46
CA THR A 142 -1.62 -1.81 9.39
C THR A 142 -1.38 -0.53 8.61
N ILE A 143 -1.81 0.62 9.13
CA ILE A 143 -1.71 1.89 8.41
C ILE A 143 -0.26 2.22 8.06
N ALA A 144 0.69 2.04 8.98
CA ALA A 144 2.10 2.32 8.71
C ALA A 144 2.68 1.39 7.64
N GLY A 145 2.32 0.10 7.65
CA GLY A 145 2.74 -0.85 6.63
C GLY A 145 2.11 -0.55 5.26
N ALA A 146 0.84 -0.15 5.25
CA ALA A 146 0.10 0.19 4.04
C ALA A 146 0.70 1.41 3.33
N ILE A 147 0.99 2.49 4.07
CA ILE A 147 1.55 3.71 3.48
C ILE A 147 3.01 3.52 3.06
N SER A 148 3.81 2.81 3.85
CA SER A 148 5.23 2.61 3.58
C SER A 148 5.50 1.78 2.32
N CYS A 149 4.56 0.94 1.91
CA CYS A 149 4.70 0.05 0.75
C CYS A 149 3.80 0.41 -0.44
N GLY A 150 3.02 1.48 -0.35
CA GLY A 150 2.18 1.94 -1.47
C GLY A 150 0.84 1.22 -1.64
N THR A 151 0.17 0.77 -0.57
CA THR A 151 -1.17 0.18 -0.69
C THR A 151 -2.13 1.13 -1.41
N HIS A 152 -2.83 0.61 -2.41
CA HIS A 152 -3.63 1.37 -3.35
C HIS A 152 -4.89 0.59 -3.77
N GLY A 153 -5.88 1.34 -4.26
CA GLY A 153 -7.10 0.81 -4.86
C GLY A 153 -7.12 1.07 -6.36
N SER A 154 -8.28 1.50 -6.85
CA SER A 154 -8.44 2.06 -8.20
C SER A 154 -9.19 3.39 -8.16
N ALA A 155 -8.94 4.20 -7.12
CA ALA A 155 -9.58 5.50 -6.94
C ALA A 155 -8.98 6.51 -7.92
N ILE A 156 -9.63 6.65 -9.08
CA ILE A 156 -9.04 7.23 -10.30
C ILE A 156 -8.46 8.62 -10.04
N ASP A 157 -9.26 9.49 -9.39
CA ASP A 157 -8.91 10.90 -9.22
C ASP A 157 -8.29 11.22 -7.84
N PHE A 158 -8.13 10.22 -6.97
CA PHE A 158 -7.56 10.42 -5.64
C PHE A 158 -6.11 9.93 -5.55
N GLY A 159 -5.88 8.63 -5.81
CA GLY A 159 -4.57 8.00 -5.59
C GLY A 159 -4.62 6.80 -4.66
N SER A 160 -3.54 6.63 -3.90
CA SER A 160 -3.28 5.54 -2.97
C SER A 160 -3.65 5.89 -1.53
N ILE A 161 -3.64 4.92 -0.60
CA ILE A 161 -3.95 5.19 0.82
C ILE A 161 -2.99 6.24 1.41
N HIS A 162 -1.72 6.23 1.00
CA HIS A 162 -0.72 7.16 1.48
C HIS A 162 -0.99 8.62 1.10
N ASP A 163 -1.81 8.87 0.07
CA ASP A 163 -2.21 10.23 -0.32
C ASP A 163 -3.25 10.84 0.64
N SER A 164 -3.79 10.05 1.58
CA SER A 164 -4.59 10.56 2.71
C SER A 164 -3.73 11.01 3.90
N VAL A 165 -2.41 10.78 3.88
CA VAL A 165 -1.52 11.10 5.00
C VAL A 165 -1.12 12.58 4.96
N VAL A 166 -1.31 13.25 6.09
CA VAL A 166 -1.04 14.69 6.24
C VAL A 166 -0.07 15.02 7.37
N GLY A 167 0.35 14.01 8.14
CA GLY A 167 1.31 14.16 9.23
C GLY A 167 1.85 12.80 9.68
N LEU A 168 3.11 12.75 10.11
CA LEU A 168 3.77 11.52 10.58
C LEU A 168 4.47 11.79 11.91
N ASN A 169 4.24 10.92 12.90
CA ASN A 169 5.07 10.87 14.09
C ASN A 169 6.14 9.77 13.94
N ILE A 170 7.41 10.17 13.92
CA ILE A 170 8.56 9.30 13.68
C ILE A 170 9.51 9.35 14.87
N ILE A 171 9.86 8.17 15.39
CA ILE A 171 10.83 7.99 16.46
C ILE A 171 12.09 7.37 15.87
N VAL A 172 13.24 8.02 16.07
CA VAL A 172 14.55 7.51 15.68
C VAL A 172 15.27 6.90 16.89
N ASN A 173 15.27 7.62 18.02
CA ASN A 173 15.82 7.18 19.31
C ASN A 173 15.25 8.04 20.45
N LYS A 174 15.73 7.86 21.68
CA LYS A 174 15.26 8.57 22.89
C LYS A 174 15.34 10.11 22.83
N ASN A 175 16.21 10.66 21.97
CA ASN A 175 16.41 12.09 21.81
C ASN A 175 15.75 12.66 20.54
N LYS A 176 15.24 11.80 19.65
CA LYS A 176 14.76 12.15 18.32
C LYS A 176 13.34 11.59 18.11
N ASN A 177 12.35 12.39 18.49
CA ASN A 177 10.92 12.15 18.27
C ASN A 177 10.33 13.33 17.50
N TYR A 178 9.85 13.08 16.28
CA TYR A 178 9.47 14.10 15.32
C TYR A 178 7.99 14.01 14.95
N TYR A 179 7.32 15.14 14.77
CA TYR A 179 6.07 15.22 14.04
C TYR A 179 6.28 16.03 12.76
N ILE A 180 6.25 15.34 11.62
CA ILE A 180 6.58 15.88 10.31
C ILE A 180 5.30 16.12 9.54
N GLN A 181 5.15 17.32 8.97
CA GLN A 181 4.08 17.68 8.05
C GLN A 181 4.60 18.61 6.94
N ARG A 182 3.75 18.88 5.95
CA ARG A 182 4.07 19.79 4.85
C ARG A 182 4.13 21.25 5.30
N ALA A 183 5.18 21.97 4.89
CA ALA A 183 5.27 23.42 5.09
C ALA A 183 4.23 24.19 4.27
N SER A 184 3.96 23.72 3.04
CA SER A 184 2.96 24.31 2.15
C SER A 184 1.51 24.15 2.64
N ARG A 185 1.25 23.18 3.54
CA ARG A 185 -0.09 22.90 4.07
C ARG A 185 0.02 22.35 5.51
N PRO A 186 0.36 23.20 6.50
CA PRO A 186 0.44 22.76 7.89
C PRO A 186 -0.96 22.55 8.44
N LEU A 187 -1.22 21.38 9.03
CA LEU A 187 -2.53 21.02 9.58
C LEU A 187 -2.54 21.07 11.10
N MET A 188 -1.44 20.69 11.74
CA MET A 188 -1.30 20.74 13.19
C MET A 188 -0.37 21.86 13.64
N ASN A 189 -0.55 22.31 14.88
CA ASN A 189 0.28 23.34 15.50
C ASN A 189 1.23 22.72 16.57
N GLU A 190 2.03 23.57 17.21
CA GLU A 190 2.97 23.17 18.26
C GLU A 190 2.30 22.51 19.47
N THR A 191 1.05 22.89 19.80
CA THR A 191 0.30 22.27 20.90
C THR A 191 0.09 20.79 20.64
N PHE A 192 -0.25 20.40 19.40
CA PHE A 192 -0.37 18.99 19.03
C PHE A 192 0.98 18.26 19.16
N ALA A 193 2.04 18.82 18.57
CA ALA A 193 3.35 18.17 18.59
C ALA A 193 3.87 17.99 20.03
N ALA A 194 3.70 19.02 20.87
CA ALA A 194 4.03 18.96 22.29
C ALA A 194 3.18 17.93 23.06
N SER A 195 1.90 17.76 22.73
CA SER A 195 1.02 16.80 23.41
C SER A 195 1.49 15.36 23.22
N ILE A 196 2.11 15.05 22.07
CA ILE A 196 2.74 13.74 21.77
C ILE A 196 4.27 13.72 22.02
N LYS A 197 4.80 14.72 22.74
CA LYS A 197 6.22 14.88 23.08
C LYS A 197 7.16 14.82 21.86
N ALA A 198 6.74 15.40 20.74
CA ALA A 198 7.49 15.41 19.48
C ALA A 198 7.89 16.83 19.09
N LYS A 199 9.01 16.96 18.37
CA LYS A 199 9.43 18.20 17.71
C LYS A 199 8.66 18.37 16.40
N LEU A 200 7.97 19.49 16.22
CA LEU A 200 7.27 19.82 14.97
C LEU A 200 8.28 20.15 13.87
N ILE A 201 8.11 19.56 12.69
CA ILE A 201 8.88 19.89 11.49
C ILE A 201 7.90 20.14 10.34
N ASN A 202 7.99 21.33 9.77
CA ASN A 202 7.24 21.74 8.59
C ASN A 202 8.22 21.77 7.40
N ASP A 203 8.24 20.71 6.60
CA ASP A 203 9.12 20.58 5.43
C ASP A 203 8.43 19.68 4.39
N ASP A 204 8.15 20.24 3.21
CA ASP A 204 7.43 19.53 2.15
C ASP A 204 8.22 18.33 1.62
N ASP A 205 9.53 18.50 1.40
CA ASP A 205 10.37 17.45 0.83
C ASP A 205 10.60 16.33 1.84
N LEU A 206 10.88 16.67 3.11
CA LEU A 206 11.04 15.68 4.17
C LEU A 206 9.75 14.87 4.36
N PHE A 207 8.61 15.55 4.39
CA PHE A 207 7.33 14.86 4.51
C PHE A 207 7.09 13.94 3.31
N ASN A 208 7.23 14.44 2.09
CA ASN A 208 7.01 13.67 0.86
C ASN A 208 7.99 12.49 0.73
N ALA A 209 9.19 12.59 1.31
CA ALA A 209 10.13 11.48 1.39
C ALA A 209 9.70 10.41 2.41
N ALA A 210 9.23 10.83 3.59
CA ALA A 210 8.97 9.94 4.72
C ALA A 210 7.68 9.08 4.59
N VAL A 211 6.72 9.48 3.76
CA VAL A 211 5.42 8.79 3.63
C VAL A 211 5.56 7.39 3.03
N VAL A 212 6.22 7.26 1.88
CA VAL A 212 6.56 5.97 1.26
C VAL A 212 8.02 5.70 1.56
N SER A 213 8.28 5.25 2.78
CA SER A 213 9.65 5.13 3.31
C SER A 213 10.22 3.71 3.24
N MET A 214 9.39 2.70 2.92
CA MET A 214 9.75 1.30 3.06
C MET A 214 10.32 1.01 4.48
N GLY A 215 9.92 1.80 5.49
CA GLY A 215 10.41 1.72 6.87
C GLY A 215 11.81 2.28 7.12
N CYS A 216 12.47 2.92 6.15
CA CYS A 216 13.85 3.39 6.28
C CYS A 216 14.00 4.75 6.99
N PHE A 217 12.90 5.43 7.30
CA PHE A 217 12.90 6.79 7.89
C PHE A 217 12.83 6.81 9.43
N GLY A 218 12.90 5.65 10.07
CA GLY A 218 12.68 5.48 11.50
C GLY A 218 11.38 4.75 11.82
N PHE A 219 11.05 4.65 13.10
CA PHE A 219 9.83 4.02 13.55
C PHE A 219 8.66 5.00 13.44
N ILE A 220 7.81 4.82 12.43
CA ILE A 220 6.51 5.52 12.36
C ILE A 220 5.68 5.02 13.54
N HIS A 221 5.44 5.88 14.53
CA HIS A 221 4.63 5.57 15.71
C HIS A 221 3.18 6.00 15.51
N GLY A 222 2.95 7.13 14.84
CA GLY A 222 1.61 7.66 14.55
C GLY A 222 1.50 8.28 13.17
N VAL A 223 0.28 8.29 12.64
CA VAL A 223 -0.07 8.76 11.30
C VAL A 223 -1.30 9.65 11.41
N MET A 224 -1.22 10.88 10.90
CA MET A 224 -2.37 11.77 10.74
C MET A 224 -2.98 11.55 9.37
N LEU A 225 -4.26 11.16 9.35
CA LEU A 225 -5.03 10.93 8.13
C LEU A 225 -6.06 12.03 7.94
N GLU A 226 -6.16 12.54 6.72
CA GLU A 226 -7.29 13.33 6.26
C GLU A 226 -8.36 12.39 5.66
N THR A 227 -9.53 12.42 6.27
CA THR A 227 -10.71 11.63 5.93
C THR A 227 -11.74 12.52 5.23
N GLU A 228 -12.85 11.92 4.81
CA GLU A 228 -13.99 12.65 4.25
C GLU A 228 -15.30 12.13 4.82
N ASP A 229 -16.41 12.80 4.49
CA ASP A 229 -17.73 12.27 4.81
C ASP A 229 -17.91 10.89 4.21
N TRP A 230 -18.54 9.99 4.97
CA TRP A 230 -18.78 8.65 4.46
C TRP A 230 -19.64 8.67 3.19
N PHE A 231 -19.38 7.72 2.33
CA PHE A 231 -20.03 7.61 1.03
C PHE A 231 -20.28 6.15 0.71
N MET A 232 -21.29 5.93 -0.12
CA MET A 232 -21.59 4.64 -0.69
C MET A 232 -20.89 4.50 -2.04
N LEU A 233 -20.53 3.28 -2.37
CA LEU A 233 -20.06 2.88 -3.68
C LEU A 233 -21.10 1.97 -4.31
N LYS A 234 -21.58 2.39 -5.49
CA LYS A 234 -22.47 1.60 -6.33
C LYS A 234 -21.66 0.86 -7.38
N ASN A 235 -21.62 -0.47 -7.29
CA ASN A 235 -20.78 -1.34 -8.11
C ASN A 235 -21.55 -1.87 -9.34
N TYR A 236 -20.96 -1.69 -10.51
CA TYR A 236 -21.28 -2.40 -11.74
C TYR A 236 -20.08 -3.25 -12.14
N THR A 237 -20.25 -4.57 -12.15
CA THR A 237 -19.23 -5.50 -12.61
C THR A 237 -19.79 -6.26 -13.80
N LYS A 238 -19.30 -5.97 -15.01
CA LYS A 238 -19.82 -6.52 -16.28
C LYS A 238 -18.71 -6.60 -17.32
N ASN A 239 -18.89 -7.44 -18.34
CA ASN A 239 -17.96 -7.42 -19.48
C ASN A 239 -18.19 -6.14 -20.30
N ILE A 240 -17.12 -5.51 -20.77
CA ILE A 240 -17.18 -4.39 -21.72
C ILE A 240 -16.52 -4.77 -23.04
N THR A 241 -16.81 -4.05 -24.12
CA THR A 241 -16.20 -4.37 -25.41
C THR A 241 -14.69 -4.14 -25.37
N LEU A 242 -13.93 -4.88 -26.18
CA LEU A 242 -12.49 -4.64 -26.32
C LEU A 242 -12.19 -3.20 -26.77
N GLN A 243 -13.01 -2.65 -27.67
CA GLN A 243 -12.85 -1.29 -28.17
C GLN A 243 -13.00 -0.26 -27.03
N ASP A 244 -14.05 -0.39 -26.21
CA ASP A 244 -14.26 0.49 -25.06
C ASP A 244 -13.12 0.34 -24.04
N ALA A 245 -12.69 -0.90 -23.77
CA ALA A 245 -11.59 -1.17 -22.86
C ALA A 245 -10.28 -0.54 -23.34
N GLU A 246 -9.95 -0.67 -24.63
CA GLU A 246 -8.75 -0.09 -25.24
C GLU A 246 -8.78 1.44 -25.17
N LEU A 247 -9.93 2.06 -25.48
CA LEU A 247 -10.09 3.50 -25.36
C LEU A 247 -9.88 3.93 -23.89
N LEU A 248 -10.59 3.33 -22.96
CA LEU A 248 -10.54 3.71 -21.55
C LEU A 248 -9.17 3.47 -20.91
N MET A 249 -8.48 2.37 -21.23
CA MET A 249 -7.18 2.09 -20.64
C MET A 249 -6.08 3.07 -21.09
N ASN A 250 -6.29 3.77 -22.21
CA ASN A 250 -5.34 4.78 -22.70
C ASN A 250 -5.76 6.22 -22.38
N THR A 251 -7.04 6.48 -22.10
CA THR A 251 -7.55 7.86 -22.00
C THR A 251 -8.38 8.17 -20.77
N LEU A 252 -9.00 7.16 -20.14
CA LEU A 252 -10.03 7.33 -19.10
C LEU A 252 -11.19 8.27 -19.52
N GLN A 253 -11.48 8.35 -20.82
CA GLN A 253 -12.60 9.13 -21.38
C GLN A 253 -13.90 8.31 -21.32
N PHE A 254 -14.56 8.36 -20.16
CA PHE A 254 -15.78 7.61 -19.89
C PHE A 254 -17.02 8.11 -20.63
N ASP A 255 -16.99 9.35 -21.13
CA ASP A 255 -18.02 9.97 -21.96
C ASP A 255 -17.98 9.49 -23.42
N ALA A 256 -16.84 8.92 -23.85
CA ALA A 256 -16.64 8.42 -25.21
C ALA A 256 -17.07 6.95 -25.40
N VAL A 257 -17.61 6.31 -24.36
CA VAL A 257 -17.99 4.88 -24.36
C VAL A 257 -19.38 4.67 -23.76
N ASN A 258 -20.01 3.55 -24.11
CA ASN A 258 -21.28 3.14 -23.51
C ASN A 258 -21.03 2.09 -22.43
N LEU A 259 -20.80 2.55 -21.20
CA LEU A 259 -20.64 1.66 -20.07
C LEU A 259 -21.98 1.03 -19.65
N PRO A 260 -21.96 -0.21 -19.14
CA PRO A 260 -23.16 -0.91 -18.71
C PRO A 260 -23.59 -0.46 -17.29
N THR A 261 -23.81 0.85 -17.15
CA THR A 261 -24.01 1.58 -15.90
C THR A 261 -25.39 2.21 -15.94
N GLY A 262 -26.21 2.00 -14.91
CA GLY A 262 -27.63 2.37 -14.90
C GLY A 262 -27.88 3.89 -14.91
N ALA A 263 -28.33 4.43 -13.78
CA ALA A 263 -28.59 5.88 -13.64
C ALA A 263 -27.30 6.72 -13.62
N GLU A 264 -26.15 6.06 -13.60
CA GLU A 264 -24.81 6.62 -13.51
C GLU A 264 -24.17 6.87 -14.89
N SER A 265 -24.87 6.52 -15.98
CA SER A 265 -24.39 6.77 -17.34
C SER A 265 -23.98 8.24 -17.55
N GLY A 266 -22.84 8.45 -18.21
CA GLY A 266 -22.24 9.78 -18.43
C GLY A 266 -21.52 10.38 -17.22
N GLN A 267 -21.54 9.74 -16.05
CA GLN A 267 -20.75 10.17 -14.89
C GLN A 267 -19.35 9.59 -14.96
N ARG A 268 -18.37 10.32 -14.41
CA ARG A 268 -17.02 9.79 -14.20
C ARG A 268 -17.04 8.80 -13.01
N PRO A 269 -16.58 7.55 -13.18
CA PRO A 269 -16.49 6.60 -12.08
C PRO A 269 -15.48 7.06 -11.02
N TYR A 270 -15.73 6.69 -9.77
CA TYR A 270 -14.73 6.79 -8.71
C TYR A 270 -13.69 5.67 -8.84
N HIS A 271 -14.14 4.48 -9.23
CA HIS A 271 -13.31 3.29 -9.40
C HIS A 271 -13.49 2.71 -10.79
N PHE A 272 -12.38 2.37 -11.44
CA PHE A 272 -12.39 1.60 -12.68
C PHE A 272 -11.27 0.56 -12.67
N LYS A 273 -11.62 -0.71 -12.85
CA LYS A 273 -10.65 -1.82 -12.92
C LYS A 273 -11.02 -2.73 -14.06
N LEU A 274 -10.02 -3.19 -14.82
CA LEU A 274 -10.17 -4.22 -15.83
C LEU A 274 -9.52 -5.52 -15.33
N LEU A 275 -10.20 -6.65 -15.52
CA LEU A 275 -9.61 -7.98 -15.39
C LEU A 275 -9.52 -8.60 -16.78
N ILE A 276 -8.36 -9.17 -17.10
CA ILE A 276 -8.02 -9.70 -18.41
C ILE A 276 -7.48 -11.11 -18.23
N ASN A 277 -8.03 -12.05 -18.99
CA ASN A 277 -7.49 -13.40 -19.11
C ASN A 277 -6.37 -13.37 -20.16
N PRO A 278 -5.08 -13.51 -19.78
CA PRO A 278 -3.98 -13.39 -20.74
C PRO A 278 -3.95 -14.51 -21.78
N PHE A 279 -4.73 -15.58 -21.58
CA PHE A 279 -4.84 -16.72 -22.50
C PHE A 279 -6.06 -16.65 -23.43
N ASN A 280 -6.88 -15.62 -23.29
CA ASN A 280 -7.96 -15.30 -24.20
C ASN A 280 -8.08 -13.78 -24.40
N PRO A 281 -7.03 -13.14 -24.95
CA PRO A 281 -6.95 -11.68 -25.02
C PRO A 281 -7.96 -11.06 -26.01
N THR A 282 -8.57 -11.87 -26.87
CA THR A 282 -9.64 -11.45 -27.80
C THR A 282 -11.03 -11.50 -27.16
N LYS A 283 -11.15 -11.95 -25.91
CA LYS A 283 -12.40 -11.92 -25.16
C LYS A 283 -12.57 -10.56 -24.50
N ASN A 284 -13.80 -10.08 -24.50
CA ASN A 284 -14.20 -8.88 -23.77
C ASN A 284 -13.74 -8.96 -22.29
N PRO A 285 -12.97 -7.97 -21.79
CA PRO A 285 -12.51 -7.97 -20.41
C PRO A 285 -13.67 -7.73 -19.45
N LYS A 286 -13.50 -8.19 -18.20
CA LYS A 286 -14.41 -7.88 -17.11
C LYS A 286 -14.03 -6.53 -16.53
N ALA A 287 -14.96 -5.58 -16.52
CA ALA A 287 -14.78 -4.29 -15.87
C ALA A 287 -15.52 -4.25 -14.53
N GLU A 288 -14.88 -3.68 -13.52
CA GLU A 288 -15.47 -3.29 -12.25
C GLU A 288 -15.48 -1.75 -12.19
N ILE A 289 -16.68 -1.18 -12.14
CA ILE A 289 -16.95 0.26 -12.28
C ILE A 289 -17.77 0.69 -11.06
N LEU A 290 -17.21 1.55 -10.20
CA LEU A 290 -17.92 2.02 -9.01
C LEU A 290 -18.13 3.53 -9.05
N TYR A 291 -19.34 3.94 -8.68
CA TYR A 291 -19.73 5.34 -8.57
C TYR A 291 -19.91 5.72 -7.11
N LYS A 292 -19.44 6.91 -6.76
CA LYS A 292 -19.63 7.48 -5.43
C LYS A 292 -21.05 8.02 -5.29
N LYS A 293 -21.72 7.69 -4.19
CA LYS A 293 -23.01 8.25 -3.78
C LYS A 293 -22.88 8.86 -2.38
N PRO A 294 -23.64 9.91 -2.05
CA PRO A 294 -23.68 10.44 -0.69
C PRO A 294 -23.94 9.33 0.34
N GLY A 295 -23.32 9.43 1.51
CA GLY A 295 -23.56 8.49 2.61
C GLY A 295 -25.02 8.57 3.09
N PRO A 296 -25.67 7.43 3.39
CA PRO A 296 -27.06 7.43 3.83
C PRO A 296 -27.18 7.92 5.27
N ASP A 297 -28.37 8.30 5.71
CA ASP A 297 -28.60 8.64 7.13
C ASP A 297 -28.49 7.42 8.05
N LYS A 298 -28.99 6.28 7.56
CA LYS A 298 -28.95 4.97 8.21
C LYS A 298 -28.33 3.98 7.24
N TYR A 299 -27.37 3.21 7.71
CA TYR A 299 -26.71 2.18 6.92
C TYR A 299 -26.94 0.81 7.56
N ILE A 300 -27.49 -0.11 6.77
CA ILE A 300 -27.57 -1.52 7.11
C ILE A 300 -26.48 -2.20 6.30
N ARG A 301 -25.51 -2.78 7.02
CA ARG A 301 -24.42 -3.51 6.38
C ARG A 301 -25.02 -4.65 5.53
N PRO A 302 -24.69 -4.74 4.23
CA PRO A 302 -25.03 -5.92 3.45
C PRO A 302 -24.51 -7.18 4.13
N ALA A 303 -25.22 -8.30 4.00
CA ALA A 303 -24.69 -9.58 4.45
C ALA A 303 -23.31 -9.79 3.80
N LEU A 304 -22.34 -10.29 4.56
CA LEU A 304 -21.04 -10.66 4.01
C LEU A 304 -21.28 -11.75 2.97
N ASN A 305 -21.30 -11.38 1.70
CA ASN A 305 -21.25 -12.36 0.63
C ASN A 305 -19.81 -12.87 0.61
N ASP A 306 -19.57 -14.04 1.23
CA ASP A 306 -18.31 -14.79 1.14
C ASP A 306 -17.85 -14.99 -0.33
N GLU A 307 -18.80 -14.88 -1.28
CA GLU A 307 -18.61 -14.98 -2.73
C GLU A 307 -17.96 -13.75 -3.41
N SER A 308 -17.84 -12.60 -2.75
CA SER A 308 -17.23 -11.38 -3.33
C SER A 308 -15.70 -11.38 -3.28
N THR A 309 -15.13 -12.29 -2.50
CA THR A 309 -13.70 -12.58 -2.46
C THR A 309 -13.37 -13.50 -3.63
N TYR A 310 -12.28 -13.25 -4.37
CA TYR A 310 -11.60 -14.28 -5.18
C TYR A 310 -11.76 -15.62 -4.47
N PRO A 311 -12.33 -16.66 -5.09
CA PRO A 311 -12.68 -17.85 -4.32
C PRO A 311 -11.42 -18.32 -3.63
N LYS A 312 -11.50 -18.48 -2.31
CA LYS A 312 -10.37 -18.89 -1.47
C LYS A 312 -9.70 -20.14 -2.03
N ASP A 313 -10.50 -20.98 -2.68
CA ASP A 313 -10.10 -22.21 -3.35
C ASP A 313 -9.69 -22.05 -4.82
N ALA A 314 -9.96 -20.93 -5.51
CA ALA A 314 -9.61 -20.78 -6.94
C ALA A 314 -8.08 -20.76 -7.12
N LEU A 315 -7.35 -19.99 -6.32
CA LEU A 315 -5.89 -19.98 -6.38
C LEU A 315 -5.29 -21.33 -5.92
N GLY A 316 -5.85 -21.94 -4.88
CA GLY A 316 -5.45 -23.28 -4.42
C GLY A 316 -5.69 -24.35 -5.47
N PHE A 317 -6.80 -24.27 -6.20
CA PHE A 317 -7.16 -25.20 -7.27
C PHE A 317 -6.31 -24.99 -8.53
N ILE A 318 -6.05 -23.74 -8.94
CA ILE A 318 -5.08 -23.41 -9.99
C ILE A 318 -3.70 -23.96 -9.60
N ALA A 319 -3.26 -23.75 -8.36
CA ALA A 319 -1.97 -24.24 -7.88
C ALA A 319 -1.89 -25.77 -7.96
N LYS A 320 -2.92 -26.48 -7.48
CA LYS A 320 -2.96 -27.94 -7.49
C LYS A 320 -2.90 -28.53 -8.90
N ILE A 321 -3.62 -27.95 -9.87
CA ILE A 321 -3.60 -28.47 -11.25
C ILE A 321 -2.26 -28.16 -11.93
N THR A 322 -1.83 -26.90 -11.87
CA THR A 322 -0.63 -26.43 -12.61
C THR A 322 0.67 -27.04 -12.07
N GLN A 323 0.73 -27.39 -10.78
CA GLN A 323 1.87 -28.11 -10.21
C GLN A 323 1.94 -29.58 -10.61
N ASN A 324 0.79 -30.25 -10.76
CA ASN A 324 0.74 -31.67 -11.10
C ASN A 324 0.77 -31.94 -12.61
N ILE A 325 0.43 -30.95 -13.44
CA ILE A 325 0.41 -31.05 -14.89
C ILE A 325 1.13 -29.82 -15.49
N PRO A 326 2.47 -29.82 -15.53
CA PRO A 326 3.23 -28.69 -16.09
C PRO A 326 2.81 -28.37 -17.53
N GLY A 327 2.51 -27.10 -17.82
CA GLY A 327 2.07 -26.66 -19.14
C GLY A 327 0.54 -26.61 -19.33
N SER A 328 -0.24 -27.00 -18.30
CA SER A 328 -1.69 -26.89 -18.34
C SER A 328 -2.21 -25.46 -18.08
N ASP A 329 -1.35 -24.48 -17.76
CA ASP A 329 -1.78 -23.18 -17.23
C ASP A 329 -2.82 -22.49 -18.13
N ARG A 330 -2.59 -22.48 -19.46
CA ARG A 330 -3.53 -21.93 -20.45
C ARG A 330 -4.92 -22.59 -20.37
N LEU A 331 -4.95 -23.91 -20.32
CA LEU A 331 -6.21 -24.68 -20.23
C LEU A 331 -6.87 -24.43 -18.87
N THR A 332 -6.10 -24.49 -17.78
CA THR A 332 -6.59 -24.31 -16.41
C THR A 332 -7.22 -22.94 -16.20
N ILE A 333 -6.56 -21.86 -16.63
CA ILE A 333 -7.09 -20.50 -16.48
C ILE A 333 -8.34 -20.30 -17.34
N ASN A 334 -8.36 -20.79 -18.59
CA ASN A 334 -9.55 -20.69 -19.45
C ASN A 334 -10.75 -21.47 -18.88
N LEU A 335 -10.53 -22.67 -18.33
CA LEU A 335 -11.59 -23.49 -17.74
C LEU A 335 -12.14 -22.88 -16.44
N LEU A 336 -11.31 -22.18 -15.67
CA LEU A 336 -11.66 -21.64 -14.36
C LEU A 336 -11.99 -20.16 -14.39
N GLU A 337 -12.03 -19.54 -15.57
CA GLU A 337 -12.22 -18.09 -15.70
C GLU A 337 -13.48 -17.61 -14.98
N SER A 338 -14.61 -18.32 -15.10
CA SER A 338 -15.87 -17.99 -14.41
C SER A 338 -15.80 -18.11 -12.90
N SER A 339 -14.84 -18.86 -12.36
CA SER A 339 -14.58 -18.96 -10.92
C SER A 339 -13.56 -17.92 -10.47
N ILE A 340 -12.56 -17.60 -11.29
CA ILE A 340 -11.50 -16.64 -10.94
C ILE A 340 -12.00 -15.19 -11.02
N PHE A 341 -12.80 -14.89 -12.04
CA PHE A 341 -13.29 -13.54 -12.30
C PHE A 341 -14.56 -13.28 -11.47
N PRO A 342 -14.77 -12.02 -11.03
CA PRO A 342 -15.95 -11.68 -10.27
C PRO A 342 -17.23 -11.92 -11.09
N LYS A 343 -18.29 -12.35 -10.40
CA LYS A 343 -19.63 -12.48 -10.97
C LYS A 343 -20.16 -11.10 -11.41
N ASP A 344 -21.15 -11.12 -12.28
CA ASP A 344 -21.80 -9.89 -12.70
C ASP A 344 -22.52 -9.23 -11.51
N ILE A 345 -22.35 -7.92 -11.38
CA ILE A 345 -23.00 -7.09 -10.35
C ILE A 345 -23.70 -5.95 -11.07
N ASP A 346 -24.96 -5.70 -10.72
CA ASP A 346 -25.79 -4.65 -11.31
C ASP A 346 -26.29 -3.68 -10.24
N GLY A 347 -25.43 -2.72 -9.86
CA GLY A 347 -25.79 -1.63 -8.97
C GLY A 347 -25.82 -1.97 -7.49
N ALA A 348 -25.01 -2.93 -7.01
CA ALA A 348 -24.91 -3.22 -5.58
C ALA A 348 -24.26 -2.05 -4.83
N GLU A 349 -24.82 -1.64 -3.70
CA GLU A 349 -24.35 -0.48 -2.93
C GLU A 349 -23.80 -0.91 -1.57
N ALA A 350 -22.61 -0.43 -1.23
CA ALA A 350 -22.01 -0.62 0.09
C ALA A 350 -21.10 0.57 0.45
N LEU A 351 -20.78 0.77 1.74
CA LEU A 351 -19.72 1.70 2.14
C LEU A 351 -18.36 1.21 1.61
N LEU A 352 -17.38 2.11 1.44
CA LEU A 352 -16.04 1.80 0.94
C LEU A 352 -15.44 0.51 1.54
N TYR A 353 -15.49 0.38 2.87
CA TYR A 353 -14.96 -0.77 3.59
C TYR A 353 -15.73 -2.07 3.35
N ASP A 354 -17.05 -1.98 3.16
CA ASP A 354 -17.88 -3.15 2.90
C ASP A 354 -17.83 -3.58 1.43
N THR A 355 -17.50 -2.66 0.52
CA THR A 355 -17.17 -3.00 -0.87
C THR A 355 -15.84 -3.76 -0.97
N PHE A 356 -14.81 -3.32 -0.24
CA PHE A 356 -13.46 -3.92 -0.27
C PHE A 356 -13.14 -4.60 1.06
N SER A 357 -13.90 -5.62 1.44
CA SER A 357 -13.75 -6.28 2.74
C SER A 357 -12.51 -7.21 2.81
N ASP A 358 -12.33 -7.92 3.92
CA ASP A 358 -11.12 -8.74 4.13
C ASP A 358 -11.02 -9.88 3.11
N THR A 359 -9.91 -9.93 2.39
CA THR A 359 -9.56 -11.13 1.62
C THR A 359 -8.90 -12.15 2.55
N SER A 360 -9.28 -13.42 2.46
CA SER A 360 -8.61 -14.49 3.20
C SER A 360 -7.51 -15.20 2.38
N LEU A 361 -6.82 -14.48 1.50
CA LEU A 361 -5.75 -15.04 0.68
C LEU A 361 -4.56 -15.41 1.58
N HIS A 362 -4.37 -16.71 1.81
CA HIS A 362 -3.26 -17.30 2.57
C HIS A 362 -2.44 -18.23 1.66
N GLY A 363 -1.19 -18.48 2.02
CA GLY A 363 -0.28 -19.39 1.30
C GLY A 363 0.43 -18.73 0.11
N LYS A 364 1.12 -19.57 -0.69
CA LYS A 364 2.06 -19.26 -1.81
C LYS A 364 1.45 -18.47 -2.99
N THR A 365 0.88 -17.31 -2.69
CA THR A 365 0.37 -16.35 -3.64
C THR A 365 1.52 -15.61 -4.32
N PHE A 366 1.31 -15.23 -5.57
CA PHE A 366 2.18 -14.35 -6.33
C PHE A 366 1.39 -13.11 -6.71
N ALA A 367 2.00 -11.95 -6.53
CA ALA A 367 1.42 -10.70 -6.96
C ALA A 367 2.54 -9.75 -7.35
N CYS A 368 2.55 -9.31 -8.59
CA CYS A 368 3.39 -8.22 -9.09
C CYS A 368 2.49 -7.04 -9.47
N ALA A 369 2.95 -5.81 -9.25
CA ALA A 369 2.28 -4.63 -9.78
C ALA A 369 3.28 -3.62 -10.32
N ILE A 370 2.99 -3.12 -11.52
CA ILE A 370 3.83 -2.21 -12.27
C ILE A 370 3.06 -0.90 -12.45
N GLY A 371 3.63 0.23 -12.04
CA GLY A 371 3.12 1.53 -12.43
C GLY A 371 3.57 1.85 -13.84
N ILE A 372 2.65 2.25 -14.72
CA ILE A 372 2.93 2.71 -16.09
C ILE A 372 2.11 3.98 -16.38
N PRO A 373 2.59 4.88 -17.25
CA PRO A 373 1.79 5.99 -17.75
C PRO A 373 0.52 5.49 -18.44
N LEU A 374 -0.57 6.22 -18.25
CA LEU A 374 -1.88 5.91 -18.84
C LEU A 374 -1.80 5.67 -20.36
N ASP A 375 -1.09 6.53 -21.09
CA ASP A 375 -0.96 6.46 -22.56
C ASP A 375 -0.08 5.28 -23.06
N LYS A 376 0.56 4.56 -22.13
CA LYS A 376 1.37 3.35 -22.43
C LYS A 376 0.70 2.05 -22.00
N THR A 377 -0.52 2.11 -21.45
CA THR A 377 -1.22 0.94 -20.91
C THR A 377 -1.43 -0.16 -21.95
N HIS A 378 -2.04 0.18 -23.09
CA HIS A 378 -2.34 -0.82 -24.11
C HIS A 378 -1.08 -1.40 -24.76
N GLN A 379 -0.07 -0.56 -25.00
CA GLN A 379 1.23 -1.00 -25.50
C GLN A 379 1.89 -2.00 -24.54
N THR A 380 1.82 -1.72 -23.23
CA THR A 380 2.33 -2.61 -22.18
C THR A 380 1.58 -3.94 -22.19
N LEU A 381 0.25 -3.91 -22.18
CA LEU A 381 -0.58 -5.13 -22.25
C LEU A 381 -0.19 -6.01 -23.43
N THR A 382 -0.14 -5.43 -24.63
CA THR A 382 0.24 -6.15 -25.85
C THR A 382 1.65 -6.74 -25.75
N SER A 383 2.60 -5.99 -25.19
CA SER A 383 3.99 -6.46 -25.04
C SER A 383 4.11 -7.61 -24.05
N LEU A 384 3.36 -7.57 -22.96
CA LEU A 384 3.34 -8.62 -21.94
C LEU A 384 2.61 -9.88 -22.42
N LEU A 385 1.51 -9.75 -23.17
CA LEU A 385 0.86 -10.89 -23.81
C LEU A 385 1.82 -11.61 -24.77
N LYS A 386 2.56 -10.87 -25.60
CA LYS A 386 3.61 -11.43 -26.47
C LYS A 386 4.74 -12.09 -25.68
N LEU A 387 5.10 -11.54 -24.52
CA LEU A 387 6.10 -12.14 -23.65
C LEU A 387 5.62 -13.51 -23.14
N ILE A 388 4.34 -13.69 -22.83
CA ILE A 388 3.78 -14.99 -22.43
C ILE A 388 3.95 -16.03 -23.55
N ASP A 389 3.68 -15.66 -24.81
CA ASP A 389 3.82 -16.57 -25.93
C ASP A 389 5.28 -17.06 -26.11
N ASN A 390 6.26 -16.18 -25.86
CA ASN A 390 7.69 -16.51 -25.96
C ASN A 390 8.25 -17.21 -24.70
N HIS A 391 7.72 -16.87 -23.53
CA HIS A 391 8.18 -17.41 -22.24
C HIS A 391 7.57 -18.77 -21.93
N GLY A 392 6.37 -19.03 -22.44
CA GLY A 392 5.50 -20.12 -22.00
C GLY A 392 4.50 -19.66 -20.94
N SER A 393 3.41 -20.41 -20.81
CA SER A 393 2.26 -20.05 -19.98
C SER A 393 2.63 -19.90 -18.49
N ILE A 394 1.92 -18.97 -17.85
CA ILE A 394 2.04 -18.64 -16.43
C ILE A 394 0.68 -18.76 -15.73
N PRO A 395 0.61 -19.22 -14.46
CA PRO A 395 -0.67 -19.38 -13.75
C PRO A 395 -1.15 -18.07 -13.14
N ALA A 396 -1.41 -17.06 -13.97
CA ALA A 396 -1.79 -15.72 -13.55
C ALA A 396 -2.87 -15.10 -14.43
N ILE A 397 -3.57 -14.12 -13.84
CA ILE A 397 -4.46 -13.19 -14.53
C ILE A 397 -3.82 -11.81 -14.55
N PHE A 398 -4.28 -10.97 -15.47
CA PHE A 398 -3.93 -9.55 -15.48
C PHE A 398 -5.07 -8.72 -14.93
N ALA A 399 -4.74 -7.68 -14.17
CA ALA A 399 -5.68 -6.63 -13.83
C ALA A 399 -5.07 -5.25 -14.06
N LEU A 400 -5.87 -4.30 -14.53
CA LEU A 400 -5.48 -2.91 -14.73
C LEU A 400 -6.29 -2.06 -13.77
N ARG A 401 -5.60 -1.33 -12.91
CA ARG A 401 -6.20 -0.30 -12.04
C ARG A 401 -5.69 1.07 -12.45
N PHE A 402 -6.40 2.12 -12.09
CA PHE A 402 -6.06 3.48 -12.47
C PHE A 402 -6.15 4.38 -11.24
N ILE A 403 -5.08 5.12 -10.99
CA ILE A 403 -4.94 6.02 -9.85
C ILE A 403 -4.17 7.27 -10.26
N LYS A 404 -4.43 8.37 -9.56
CA LYS A 404 -3.70 9.63 -9.74
C LYS A 404 -2.26 9.52 -9.23
N LYS A 405 -1.38 10.37 -9.77
CA LYS A 405 -0.03 10.61 -9.25
C LYS A 405 -0.02 10.96 -7.76
N SER A 406 0.89 10.35 -7.01
CA SER A 406 1.22 10.73 -5.63
C SER A 406 2.30 11.81 -5.57
N ASN A 407 2.27 12.61 -4.51
CA ASN A 407 3.34 13.56 -4.17
C ASN A 407 4.49 12.92 -3.38
N ALA A 408 4.37 11.68 -2.90
CA ALA A 408 5.45 11.03 -2.19
C ALA A 408 6.58 10.63 -3.16
N LEU A 409 7.83 10.97 -2.82
CA LEU A 409 8.98 10.88 -3.73
C LEU A 409 9.21 9.46 -4.26
N MET A 410 9.00 8.46 -3.39
CA MET A 410 9.21 7.06 -3.71
C MET A 410 7.89 6.30 -3.98
N ALA A 411 6.75 6.98 -4.17
CA ALA A 411 5.54 6.30 -4.60
C ALA A 411 5.73 5.68 -5.98
N PHE A 412 5.30 4.42 -6.16
CA PHE A 412 5.30 3.80 -7.49
C PHE A 412 4.24 4.46 -8.40
N SER A 413 3.17 5.04 -7.84
CA SER A 413 2.16 5.82 -8.56
C SER A 413 2.65 7.24 -8.90
N ARG A 414 3.64 7.35 -9.79
CA ARG A 414 4.34 8.61 -10.09
C ARG A 414 3.98 9.28 -11.43
N PHE A 415 3.16 8.62 -12.25
CA PHE A 415 2.70 9.16 -13.53
C PHE A 415 1.38 9.90 -13.33
N GLU A 416 1.13 10.96 -14.11
CA GLU A 416 -0.03 11.88 -13.98
C GLU A 416 -1.33 11.12 -13.70
N HIS A 417 -1.62 10.14 -14.56
CA HIS A 417 -2.45 8.99 -14.22
C HIS A 417 -1.59 7.74 -14.38
N THR A 418 -1.49 6.97 -13.31
CA THR A 418 -0.77 5.72 -13.30
C THR A 418 -1.76 4.58 -13.52
N CYS A 419 -1.55 3.81 -14.59
CA CYS A 419 -2.10 2.47 -14.64
C CYS A 419 -1.26 1.57 -13.74
N VAL A 420 -1.90 0.87 -12.81
CA VAL A 420 -1.27 -0.20 -12.05
C VAL A 420 -1.58 -1.51 -12.75
N PHE A 421 -0.60 -2.03 -13.47
CA PHE A 421 -0.67 -3.31 -14.14
C PHE A 421 -0.34 -4.43 -13.15
N GLU A 422 -1.35 -5.16 -12.72
CA GLU A 422 -1.22 -6.27 -11.78
C GLU A 422 -1.12 -7.61 -12.50
N ILE A 423 -0.22 -8.45 -12.02
CA ILE A 423 -0.07 -9.85 -12.42
C ILE A 423 -0.22 -10.68 -11.15
N ASP A 424 -1.42 -11.26 -10.96
CA ASP A 424 -1.78 -11.97 -9.75
C ASP A 424 -2.02 -13.46 -10.07
N GLY A 425 -1.49 -14.35 -9.24
CA GLY A 425 -1.54 -15.78 -9.52
C GLY A 425 -0.87 -16.64 -8.45
N VAL A 426 -0.39 -17.80 -8.88
CA VAL A 426 0.27 -18.79 -8.00
C VAL A 426 1.78 -18.67 -8.11
N ARG A 427 2.48 -18.61 -6.97
CA ARG A 427 3.94 -18.53 -6.94
C ARG A 427 4.58 -19.82 -7.44
N ASN A 428 5.38 -19.70 -8.50
CA ASN A 428 6.29 -20.73 -8.98
C ASN A 428 7.49 -20.08 -9.70
N GLN A 429 8.47 -20.90 -10.11
CA GLN A 429 9.67 -20.39 -10.78
C GLN A 429 9.36 -19.67 -12.10
N LYS A 430 8.38 -20.17 -12.88
CA LYS A 430 7.96 -19.53 -14.14
C LYS A 430 7.44 -18.11 -13.93
N MET A 431 6.68 -17.85 -12.87
CA MET A 431 6.23 -16.49 -12.52
C MET A 431 7.43 -15.57 -12.24
N THR A 432 8.39 -16.05 -11.46
CA THR A 432 9.62 -15.31 -11.13
C THR A 432 10.45 -15.00 -12.38
N ASP A 433 10.64 -15.98 -13.26
CA ASP A 433 11.39 -15.82 -14.50
C ASP A 433 10.69 -14.87 -15.48
N TYR A 434 9.35 -14.92 -15.52
CA TYR A 434 8.53 -14.04 -16.32
C TYR A 434 8.70 -12.58 -15.89
N ILE A 435 8.53 -12.25 -14.60
CA ILE A 435 8.64 -10.85 -14.15
C ILE A 435 10.06 -10.29 -14.31
N LYS A 436 11.11 -11.11 -14.24
CA LYS A 436 12.50 -10.69 -14.48
C LYS A 436 12.75 -10.23 -15.92
N LYS A 437 11.95 -10.69 -16.89
CA LYS A 437 12.06 -10.27 -18.30
C LYS A 437 11.30 -8.97 -18.60
N ILE A 438 10.36 -8.58 -17.76
CA ILE A 438 9.50 -7.41 -17.98
C ILE A 438 10.30 -6.11 -18.17
N PRO A 439 11.27 -5.74 -17.29
CA PRO A 439 12.00 -4.48 -17.44
C PRO A 439 12.68 -4.34 -18.79
N ALA A 440 13.27 -5.41 -19.32
CA ALA A 440 13.92 -5.39 -20.63
C ALA A 440 12.92 -5.09 -21.77
N ILE A 441 11.73 -5.68 -21.71
CA ILE A 441 10.65 -5.43 -22.68
C ILE A 441 10.15 -3.99 -22.58
N LEU A 442 9.95 -3.46 -21.37
CA LEU A 442 9.49 -2.08 -21.19
C LEU A 442 10.53 -1.07 -21.69
N ARG A 443 11.82 -1.28 -21.38
CA ARG A 443 12.93 -0.45 -21.90
C ARG A 443 13.01 -0.48 -23.42
N GLN A 444 12.91 -1.66 -24.04
CA GLN A 444 12.92 -1.81 -25.50
C GLN A 444 11.80 -1.00 -26.18
N ASN A 445 10.66 -0.84 -25.48
CA ASN A 445 9.50 -0.12 -25.97
C ASN A 445 9.45 1.35 -25.52
N ASN A 446 10.48 1.85 -24.84
CA ASN A 446 10.54 3.20 -24.24
C ASN A 446 9.34 3.49 -23.30
N ILE A 447 8.94 2.48 -22.53
CA ILE A 447 7.86 2.60 -21.55
C ILE A 447 8.51 2.84 -20.19
N PRO A 448 8.37 4.03 -19.58
CA PRO A 448 8.82 4.23 -18.21
C PRO A 448 7.93 3.43 -17.26
N PHE A 449 8.53 2.93 -16.18
CA PHE A 449 7.83 2.04 -15.25
C PHE A 449 8.28 2.26 -13.82
N THR A 450 7.47 1.76 -12.89
CA THR A 450 7.81 1.59 -11.48
C THR A 450 7.29 0.25 -10.98
N PHE A 451 7.80 -0.25 -9.85
CA PHE A 451 7.28 -1.45 -9.21
C PHE A 451 6.70 -1.14 -7.83
N HIS A 452 5.64 -1.85 -7.47
CA HIS A 452 5.01 -1.73 -6.15
C HIS A 452 5.89 -2.40 -5.06
N TRP A 453 6.25 -1.63 -4.02
CA TRP A 453 7.19 -2.06 -2.97
C TRP A 453 6.77 -3.29 -2.15
N GLY A 454 5.46 -3.44 -1.91
CA GLY A 454 4.91 -4.56 -1.13
C GLY A 454 4.62 -5.84 -1.92
N LYS A 455 4.90 -5.85 -3.23
CA LYS A 455 4.59 -6.93 -4.18
C LYS A 455 5.86 -7.45 -4.85
N ASP A 456 5.80 -8.65 -5.42
CA ASP A 456 6.91 -9.24 -6.18
C ASP A 456 7.40 -8.25 -7.25
N ASN A 457 8.71 -8.04 -7.28
CA ASN A 457 9.35 -7.16 -8.24
C ASN A 457 10.78 -7.64 -8.51
N PRO A 458 11.34 -7.37 -9.71
CA PRO A 458 12.70 -7.74 -10.08
C PRO A 458 13.71 -6.61 -9.80
N ALA A 459 13.39 -5.68 -8.90
CA ALA A 459 14.18 -4.45 -8.75
C ALA A 459 15.56 -4.72 -8.14
N ASP A 460 16.53 -3.96 -8.62
CA ASP A 460 17.88 -3.81 -8.07
C ASP A 460 18.21 -2.32 -7.96
N GLN A 461 19.36 -1.97 -7.38
CA GLN A 461 19.79 -0.58 -7.20
C GLN A 461 19.81 0.23 -8.50
N ALA A 462 20.28 -0.36 -9.62
CA ALA A 462 20.33 0.34 -10.91
C ALA A 462 18.92 0.66 -11.43
N MET A 463 17.98 -0.27 -11.25
CA MET A 463 16.57 -0.07 -11.60
C MET A 463 15.92 0.97 -10.67
N ILE A 464 16.21 0.98 -9.37
CA ILE A 464 15.69 2.03 -8.47
C ILE A 464 16.16 3.42 -8.95
N ALA A 465 17.44 3.56 -9.29
CA ALA A 465 17.99 4.80 -9.82
C ALA A 465 17.33 5.21 -11.15
N GLU A 466 17.04 4.27 -12.05
CA GLU A 466 16.29 4.52 -13.29
C GLU A 466 14.86 4.98 -13.02
N MET A 467 14.15 4.31 -12.11
CA MET A 467 12.74 4.58 -11.80
C MET A 467 12.52 5.92 -11.08
N TYR A 468 13.49 6.36 -10.27
CA TYR A 468 13.31 7.49 -9.36
C TYR A 468 14.26 8.67 -9.59
N GLY A 469 15.42 8.46 -10.24
CA GLY A 469 16.35 9.54 -10.61
C GLY A 469 16.67 10.49 -9.45
N SER A 470 16.45 11.79 -9.66
CA SER A 470 16.67 12.83 -8.64
C SER A 470 15.82 12.67 -7.39
N ASP A 471 14.63 12.05 -7.49
CA ASP A 471 13.76 11.84 -6.33
C ASP A 471 14.37 10.83 -5.35
N LEU A 472 15.11 9.84 -5.84
CA LEU A 472 15.87 8.92 -4.97
C LEU A 472 16.94 9.68 -4.18
N GLN A 473 17.70 10.55 -4.86
CA GLN A 473 18.74 11.32 -4.19
C GLN A 473 18.14 12.30 -3.17
N LEU A 474 17.04 12.98 -3.52
CA LEU A 474 16.32 13.83 -2.59
C LEU A 474 15.81 13.03 -1.39
N TRP A 475 15.25 11.84 -1.63
CA TRP A 475 14.79 10.95 -0.57
C TRP A 475 15.92 10.53 0.38
N ILE A 476 17.09 10.16 -0.14
CA ILE A 476 18.29 9.85 0.66
C ILE A 476 18.74 11.06 1.48
N ASN A 477 18.77 12.26 0.86
CA ASN A 477 19.17 13.48 1.54
C ASN A 477 18.20 13.84 2.68
N GLN A 478 16.89 13.74 2.45
CA GLN A 478 15.89 14.00 3.49
C GLN A 478 15.94 12.99 4.64
N LYS A 479 16.21 11.71 4.36
CA LYS A 479 16.49 10.70 5.38
C LYS A 479 17.70 11.11 6.25
N SER A 480 18.74 11.61 5.59
CA SER A 480 20.01 12.01 6.22
C SER A 480 19.88 13.26 7.10
N LYS A 481 18.85 14.09 6.89
CA LYS A 481 18.56 15.25 7.74
C LYS A 481 18.08 14.91 9.15
N ILE A 482 17.40 13.77 9.31
CA ILE A 482 16.80 13.37 10.60
C ILE A 482 17.57 12.23 11.28
N MET A 483 18.51 11.61 10.57
CA MET A 483 19.29 10.47 11.05
C MET A 483 20.75 10.58 10.64
N ASN A 484 21.66 10.26 11.55
CA ASN A 484 23.06 10.01 11.21
C ASN A 484 23.26 8.61 10.59
N SER A 485 24.48 8.32 10.13
CA SER A 485 24.80 7.04 9.49
C SER A 485 24.48 5.81 10.36
N PRO A 486 24.87 5.73 11.65
CA PRO A 486 24.47 4.62 12.52
C PRO A 486 22.95 4.47 12.70
N GLU A 487 22.22 5.58 12.85
CA GLU A 487 20.75 5.60 12.96
C GLU A 487 20.09 5.10 11.67
N ALA A 488 20.55 5.55 10.51
CA ALA A 488 20.05 5.10 9.21
C ALA A 488 20.33 3.60 8.99
N ALA A 489 21.52 3.13 9.38
CA ALA A 489 21.90 1.72 9.28
C ALA A 489 21.02 0.82 10.17
N MET A 490 20.63 1.28 11.36
CA MET A 490 19.74 0.54 12.26
C MET A 490 18.38 0.21 11.62
N PHE A 491 17.84 1.09 10.78
CA PHE A 491 16.56 0.88 10.09
C PHE A 491 16.69 0.23 8.71
N SER A 492 17.89 -0.16 8.28
CA SER A 492 18.09 -0.89 7.03
C SER A 492 17.85 -2.40 7.16
N SER A 493 17.85 -3.12 6.05
CA SER A 493 17.94 -4.58 5.93
C SER A 493 18.76 -4.93 4.68
N ASP A 494 19.22 -6.19 4.58
CA ASP A 494 19.92 -6.70 3.38
C ASP A 494 19.12 -6.39 2.09
N TYR A 495 17.78 -6.51 2.14
CA TYR A 495 16.90 -6.13 1.02
C TYR A 495 16.91 -4.64 0.70
N THR A 496 16.79 -3.75 1.69
CA THR A 496 16.81 -2.29 1.40
C THR A 496 18.19 -1.84 0.94
N ASP A 497 19.25 -2.48 1.44
CA ASP A 497 20.64 -2.22 1.05
C ASP A 497 20.88 -2.67 -0.39
N HIS A 498 20.39 -3.84 -0.79
CA HIS A 498 20.44 -4.33 -2.17
C HIS A 498 19.77 -3.39 -3.17
N LEU A 499 18.75 -2.64 -2.72
CA LEU A 499 18.02 -1.66 -3.53
C LEU A 499 18.63 -0.26 -3.49
N GLY A 500 19.70 -0.03 -2.72
CA GLY A 500 20.29 1.31 -2.49
C GLY A 500 19.44 2.22 -1.60
N LEU A 501 18.42 1.69 -0.91
CA LEU A 501 17.58 2.46 0.02
C LEU A 501 18.25 2.62 1.41
N GLY A 502 19.27 1.81 1.69
CA GLY A 502 20.14 1.92 2.85
C GLY A 502 21.05 3.15 2.83
N ASP A 503 21.34 3.70 1.64
CA ASP A 503 22.32 4.76 1.40
C ASP A 503 22.06 6.03 2.22
N TRP A 504 23.12 6.76 2.54
CA TRP A 504 23.08 7.94 3.42
C TRP A 504 24.11 8.99 2.98
N THR A 505 23.78 10.27 3.16
CA THR A 505 24.62 11.40 2.71
C THR A 505 25.17 12.20 3.90
N PRO A 506 26.50 12.25 4.10
CA PRO A 506 27.14 12.97 5.22
C PRO A 506 26.87 14.47 5.31
N GLU A 507 26.62 15.11 4.17
CA GLU A 507 26.48 16.57 4.09
C GLU A 507 25.24 17.12 4.79
N TYR A 508 24.33 16.27 5.27
CA TYR A 508 23.03 16.65 5.81
C TYR A 508 22.78 16.27 7.27
N GLU A 509 23.79 15.78 8.01
CA GLU A 509 23.64 15.12 9.33
C GLU A 509 22.95 15.95 10.45
N GLU A 510 22.78 17.27 10.32
CA GLU A 510 22.26 18.14 11.40
C GLU A 510 21.24 19.23 10.98
N TYR A 511 20.53 19.07 9.87
CA TYR A 511 19.71 20.18 9.32
C TYR A 511 18.33 20.39 9.97
N VAL A 512 17.89 19.53 10.91
CA VAL A 512 16.49 19.49 11.36
C VAL A 512 16.29 19.73 12.84
#